data_AF-A0A914XGG7-F1
#
_entry.id   AF-A0A914XGG7-F1
#
_cell.length_a   1.000
_cell.length_b   1.000
_cell.length_c   1.000
_cell.angle_alpha   90.00
_cell.angle_beta   90.00
_cell.angle_gamma   90.00
#
_symmetry.space_group_name_H-M   'P 1'
#
loop_
_entity.id
_entity.type
_entity.pdbx_description
1 polymer ?
#
loop_
_entity_poly.entity_id
_entity_poly.type
_entity_poly.pdbx_seq_one_letter_code
_entity_poly.pdbx_strand_id
1 'polypeptide(L)'
;MDLSQLGFGEKLVLLSVYCYILFKFLNIYIAIVIVIGTFTIIYLHLKEQSEYWKRHGIDGPEGNILFGNNLELRKGFGVIDTEWTKKYGKVFGTIIFGQPDLVVSDLEIMRRVLAKDFSNFTNHR
;
A
#
# COMPACT_ATOMS: atom_id res chain seq x y z
N MET A 1 -29.34 -8.61 -45.11
CA MET A 1 -29.35 -10.07 -45.38
C MET A 1 -30.34 -10.68 -44.39
N ASP A 2 -31.43 -11.22 -44.89
CA ASP A 2 -32.56 -11.66 -44.06
C ASP A 2 -32.23 -13.02 -43.40
N LEU A 3 -32.24 -13.08 -42.07
CA LEU A 3 -31.85 -14.28 -41.28
C LEU A 3 -32.78 -15.47 -41.52
N SER A 4 -33.95 -15.22 -42.11
CA SER A 4 -34.95 -16.20 -42.51
C SER A 4 -34.47 -17.11 -43.66
N GLN A 5 -33.55 -16.64 -44.52
CA GLN A 5 -33.06 -17.38 -45.69
C GLN A 5 -31.81 -18.23 -45.43
N LEU A 6 -31.29 -18.21 -44.21
CA LEU A 6 -30.02 -18.83 -43.84
C LEU A 6 -30.17 -20.34 -43.53
N GLY A 7 -29.25 -21.17 -44.04
CA GLY A 7 -29.24 -22.62 -43.81
C GLY A 7 -28.91 -22.98 -42.35
N PHE A 8 -29.27 -24.20 -41.92
CA PHE A 8 -29.03 -24.65 -40.54
C PHE A 8 -27.54 -24.60 -40.13
N GLY A 9 -26.64 -25.01 -41.03
CA GLY A 9 -25.19 -24.97 -40.79
C GLY A 9 -24.65 -23.54 -40.62
N GLU A 10 -25.11 -22.61 -41.42
CA GLU A 10 -24.73 -21.19 -41.32
C GLU A 10 -25.23 -20.56 -40.01
N LYS A 11 -26.45 -20.89 -39.57
CA LYS A 11 -26.99 -20.47 -38.26
C LYS A 11 -26.15 -21.02 -37.09
N LEU A 12 -25.70 -22.28 -37.17
CA LEU A 12 -24.81 -22.87 -36.17
C LEU A 12 -23.44 -22.18 -36.11
N VAL A 13 -22.85 -21.86 -37.27
CA VAL A 13 -21.58 -21.12 -37.32
C VAL A 13 -21.75 -19.74 -36.69
N LEU A 14 -22.79 -18.99 -37.07
CA LEU A 14 -23.07 -17.67 -36.48
C LEU A 14 -23.29 -17.75 -34.96
N LEU A 15 -24.04 -18.75 -34.49
CA LEU A 15 -24.25 -18.97 -33.06
C LEU A 15 -22.94 -19.27 -32.35
N SER A 16 -22.08 -20.12 -32.91
CA SER A 16 -20.78 -20.46 -32.31
C SER A 16 -19.84 -19.25 -32.23
N VAL A 17 -19.82 -18.41 -33.27
CA VAL A 17 -19.05 -17.16 -33.32
C VAL A 17 -19.59 -16.17 -32.28
N TYR A 18 -20.91 -16.05 -32.18
CA TYR A 18 -21.56 -15.21 -31.17
C TYR A 18 -21.23 -15.65 -29.74
N CYS A 19 -21.34 -16.95 -29.45
CA CYS A 19 -20.98 -17.52 -28.15
C CYS A 19 -19.50 -17.28 -27.80
N TYR A 20 -18.59 -17.43 -28.77
CA TYR A 20 -17.17 -17.15 -28.57
C TYR A 20 -16.91 -15.67 -28.25
N ILE A 21 -17.54 -14.76 -28.99
CA ILE A 21 -17.43 -13.31 -28.76
C ILE A 21 -17.95 -12.96 -27.36
N LEU A 22 -19.13 -13.47 -26.97
CA LEU A 22 -19.68 -13.25 -25.62
C LEU A 22 -18.76 -13.78 -24.53
N PHE A 23 -18.20 -14.99 -24.71
CA PHE A 23 -17.27 -15.56 -23.75
C PHE A 23 -16.02 -14.68 -23.62
N LYS A 24 -15.46 -14.18 -24.72
CA LYS A 24 -14.32 -13.26 -24.67
C LYS A 24 -14.65 -11.97 -23.92
N PHE A 25 -15.81 -11.37 -24.18
CA PHE A 25 -16.26 -10.16 -23.46
C PHE A 25 -16.48 -10.40 -21.96
N LEU A 26 -17.01 -11.57 -21.58
CA LEU A 26 -17.15 -11.93 -20.17
C LEU A 26 -15.78 -12.08 -19.48
N ASN A 27 -14.83 -12.74 -20.12
CA ASN A 27 -13.48 -12.93 -19.56
C ASN A 27 -12.74 -11.60 -19.38
N ILE A 28 -12.77 -10.71 -20.36
CA ILE A 28 -12.12 -9.39 -20.23
C ILE A 28 -12.78 -8.56 -19.12
N TYR A 29 -14.10 -8.64 -18.98
CA TYR A 29 -14.81 -7.96 -17.88
C TYR A 29 -14.37 -8.48 -16.51
N ILE A 30 -14.31 -9.81 -16.33
CA ILE A 30 -13.83 -10.43 -15.08
C ILE A 30 -12.39 -9.99 -14.78
N ALA A 31 -11.51 -10.01 -15.79
CA ALA A 31 -10.12 -9.58 -15.61
C ALA A 31 -10.03 -8.11 -15.14
N ILE A 32 -10.81 -7.21 -15.74
CA ILE A 32 -10.85 -5.80 -15.34
C ILE A 32 -11.31 -5.64 -13.89
N VAL A 33 -12.36 -6.37 -13.48
CA VAL A 33 -12.86 -6.31 -12.09
C VAL A 33 -11.79 -6.79 -11.10
N ILE A 34 -11.08 -7.88 -11.40
CA ILE A 34 -9.99 -8.39 -10.55
C ILE A 34 -8.85 -7.36 -10.43
N VAL A 35 -8.46 -6.76 -11.55
CA VAL A 35 -7.41 -5.73 -11.58
C VAL A 35 -7.81 -4.54 -10.71
N ILE A 36 -9.00 -3.98 -10.91
CA ILE A 36 -9.50 -2.84 -10.14
C ILE A 36 -9.61 -3.20 -8.64
N GLY A 37 -10.12 -4.38 -8.32
CA GLY A 37 -10.24 -4.85 -6.94
C GLY A 37 -8.87 -4.96 -6.26
N THR A 38 -7.88 -5.51 -6.96
CA THR A 38 -6.50 -5.63 -6.45
C THR A 38 -5.88 -4.26 -6.19
N PHE A 39 -5.97 -3.34 -7.16
CA PHE A 39 -5.47 -1.98 -6.98
C PHE A 39 -6.18 -1.24 -5.83
N THR A 40 -7.48 -1.47 -5.65
CA THR A 40 -8.26 -0.88 -4.56
C THR A 40 -7.76 -1.39 -3.20
N ILE A 41 -7.57 -2.70 -3.04
CA ILE A 41 -7.05 -3.29 -1.80
C ILE A 41 -5.66 -2.74 -1.48
N ILE A 42 -4.76 -2.69 -2.48
CA ILE A 42 -3.41 -2.13 -2.32
C ILE A 42 -3.49 -0.66 -1.88
N TYR A 43 -4.32 0.15 -2.53
CA TYR A 43 -4.50 1.55 -2.18
C TYR A 43 -5.01 1.74 -0.75
N LEU A 44 -6.01 0.95 -0.33
CA LEU A 44 -6.53 1.01 1.04
C LEU A 44 -5.47 0.63 2.07
N HIS A 45 -4.68 -0.40 1.80
CA HIS A 45 -3.60 -0.82 2.69
C HIS A 45 -2.51 0.25 2.81
N LEU A 46 -2.06 0.82 1.70
CA LEU A 46 -1.08 1.91 1.69
C LEU A 46 -1.60 3.17 2.41
N LYS A 47 -2.88 3.49 2.21
CA LYS A 47 -3.53 4.62 2.91
C LYS A 47 -3.56 4.38 4.42
N GLU A 48 -3.98 3.20 4.86
CA GLU A 48 -4.00 2.84 6.26
C GLU A 48 -2.62 2.96 6.91
N GLN A 49 -1.59 2.45 6.25
CA GLN A 49 -0.21 2.60 6.71
C GLN A 49 0.17 4.09 6.83
N SER A 50 -0.08 4.90 5.80
CA SER A 50 0.29 6.33 5.79
C SER A 50 -0.37 7.14 6.92
N GLU A 51 -1.54 6.72 7.38
CA GLU A 51 -2.29 7.39 8.45
C GLU A 51 -2.01 6.80 9.84
N TYR A 52 -1.19 5.75 9.95
CA TYR A 52 -0.95 5.02 11.21
C TYR A 52 -0.60 5.95 12.37
N TRP A 53 0.43 6.80 12.23
CA TRP A 53 0.87 7.70 13.31
C TRP A 53 -0.13 8.81 13.60
N LYS A 54 -0.78 9.35 12.56
CA LYS A 54 -1.85 10.35 12.68
C LYS A 54 -3.01 9.82 13.54
N ARG A 55 -3.40 8.55 13.37
CA ARG A 55 -4.44 7.90 14.17
C ARG A 55 -4.05 7.72 15.64
N HIS A 56 -2.75 7.61 15.93
CA HIS A 56 -2.22 7.51 17.28
C HIS A 56 -1.87 8.88 17.90
N GLY A 57 -2.17 9.99 17.20
CA GLY A 57 -1.87 11.34 17.69
C GLY A 57 -0.38 11.66 17.76
N ILE A 58 0.45 10.94 16.98
CA ILE A 58 1.90 11.13 16.92
C ILE A 58 2.24 11.87 15.64
N ASP A 59 2.91 13.01 15.79
CA ASP A 59 3.40 13.80 14.67
C ASP A 59 4.62 13.15 14.00
N GLY A 60 4.83 13.47 12.73
CA GLY A 60 5.94 12.95 11.96
C GLY A 60 5.96 13.42 10.51
N PRO A 61 7.03 13.09 9.77
CA PRO A 61 7.09 13.37 8.35
C PRO A 61 5.98 12.60 7.61
N GLU A 62 5.13 13.34 6.88
CA GLU A 62 4.10 12.71 6.06
C GLU A 62 4.76 11.83 5.00
N GLY A 63 4.58 10.52 5.15
CA GLY A 63 5.02 9.56 4.16
C GLY A 63 4.18 9.68 2.89
N ASN A 64 4.83 9.63 1.73
CA ASN A 64 4.13 9.44 0.47
C ASN A 64 3.36 8.10 0.53
N ILE A 65 2.12 8.06 0.03
CA ILE A 65 1.30 6.84 0.02
C ILE A 65 2.03 5.65 -0.64
N LEU A 66 2.85 5.89 -1.67
CA LEU A 66 3.59 4.82 -2.36
C LEU A 66 4.95 4.50 -1.75
N PHE A 67 5.67 5.51 -1.26
CA PHE A 67 7.07 5.36 -0.87
C PHE A 67 7.34 5.69 0.59
N GLY A 68 6.32 5.96 1.43
CA GLY A 68 6.48 6.41 2.79
C GLY A 68 7.48 7.56 2.89
N ASN A 69 8.40 7.46 3.85
CA ASN A 69 9.54 8.37 4.00
C ASN A 69 10.82 7.87 3.32
N ASN A 70 10.76 6.79 2.52
CA ASN A 70 11.94 6.12 1.97
C ASN A 70 12.78 7.00 1.02
N LEU A 71 12.17 7.99 0.37
CA LEU A 71 12.90 8.89 -0.54
C LEU A 71 13.91 9.77 0.20
N GLU A 72 13.59 10.14 1.45
CA GLU A 72 14.45 10.96 2.29
C GLU A 72 15.69 10.19 2.78
N LEU A 73 15.64 8.85 2.81
CA LEU A 73 16.77 7.98 3.17
C LEU A 73 18.01 8.21 2.31
N ARG A 74 17.85 8.75 1.09
CA ARG A 74 18.97 9.12 0.20
C ARG A 74 19.91 10.17 0.81
N LYS A 75 19.44 10.96 1.78
CA LYS A 75 20.26 11.93 2.52
C LYS A 75 21.10 11.27 3.63
N GLY A 76 20.79 10.02 3.99
CA GLY A 76 21.42 9.28 5.09
C GLY A 76 20.71 9.47 6.43
N PHE A 77 20.63 8.39 7.22
CA PHE A 77 19.88 8.30 8.49
C PHE A 77 20.22 9.43 9.49
N GLY A 78 21.52 9.70 9.73
CA GLY A 78 21.89 10.73 10.70
C GLY A 78 21.44 12.15 10.33
N VAL A 79 21.39 12.47 9.03
CA VAL A 79 20.95 13.78 8.54
C VAL A 79 19.44 13.91 8.70
N ILE A 80 18.68 12.92 8.22
CA ILE A 80 17.21 12.95 8.29
C ILE A 80 16.70 12.94 9.73
N ASP A 81 17.32 12.16 10.61
CA ASP A 81 16.92 12.07 12.02
C ASP A 81 17.14 13.42 12.71
N THR A 82 18.24 14.11 12.37
CA THR A 82 18.50 15.45 12.89
C THR A 82 17.50 16.47 12.36
N GLU A 83 17.16 16.44 11.06
CA GLU A 83 16.17 17.33 10.44
C GLU A 83 14.77 17.12 11.03
N TRP A 84 14.34 15.86 11.14
CA TRP A 84 13.04 15.51 11.69
C TRP A 84 12.95 15.74 13.18
N THR A 85 14.00 15.44 13.96
CA THR A 85 14.03 15.77 15.39
C THR A 85 13.89 17.28 15.62
N LYS A 86 14.51 18.11 14.78
CA LYS A 86 14.36 19.57 14.84
C LYS A 86 12.94 20.03 14.51
N LYS A 87 12.24 19.33 13.61
CA LYS A 87 10.92 19.71 13.10
C LYS A 87 9.76 19.18 13.92
N TYR A 88 9.83 17.92 14.33
CA TYR A 88 8.76 17.16 15.00
C TYR A 88 9.04 16.92 16.49
N GLY A 89 10.24 17.25 16.96
CA GLY A 89 10.64 17.11 18.35
C GLY A 89 11.34 15.78 18.65
N LYS A 90 11.51 15.47 19.94
CA LYS A 90 12.28 14.30 20.40
C LYS A 90 11.58 12.97 20.18
N VAL A 91 10.28 12.97 19.90
CA VAL A 91 9.48 11.75 19.67
C VAL A 91 8.61 12.01 18.45
N PHE A 92 8.79 11.21 17.40
CA PHE A 92 8.01 11.33 16.17
C PHE A 92 7.88 9.98 15.46
N GLY A 93 6.81 9.83 14.69
CA GLY A 93 6.52 8.62 13.92
C GLY A 93 6.99 8.73 12.48
N THR A 94 7.63 7.69 11.96
CA THR A 94 8.01 7.58 10.55
C THR A 94 7.47 6.29 9.94
N ILE A 95 7.38 6.22 8.61
CA ILE A 95 7.01 5.00 7.90
C ILE A 95 8.12 4.70 6.89
N ILE A 96 8.95 3.71 7.23
CA ILE A 96 10.09 3.26 6.44
C ILE A 96 9.79 1.84 5.96
N PHE A 97 9.98 1.58 4.67
CA PHE A 97 9.62 0.30 4.02
C PHE A 97 8.20 -0.22 4.33
N GLY A 98 7.23 0.68 4.53
CA GLY A 98 5.84 0.32 4.86
C GLY A 98 5.65 -0.13 6.32
N GLN A 99 6.68 0.00 7.16
CA GLN A 99 6.60 -0.29 8.58
C GLN A 99 6.59 1.01 9.40
N PRO A 100 5.68 1.15 10.37
CA PRO A 100 5.67 2.28 11.26
C PRO A 100 6.83 2.17 12.27
N ASP A 101 7.70 3.17 12.29
CA ASP A 101 8.84 3.26 13.20
C ASP A 101 8.72 4.50 14.09
N LEU A 102 8.77 4.29 15.41
CA LEU A 102 8.79 5.38 16.39
C LEU A 102 10.23 5.79 16.66
N VAL A 103 10.59 7.02 16.31
CA VAL A 103 11.90 7.57 16.61
C VAL A 103 11.83 8.28 17.96
N VAL A 104 12.75 7.90 18.87
CA VAL A 104 12.83 8.43 20.23
C VAL A 104 14.25 8.91 20.50
N SER A 105 14.39 10.23 20.66
CA SER A 105 15.63 10.92 21.02
C SER A 105 15.60 11.45 22.45
N ASP A 106 14.60 11.08 23.25
CA ASP A 106 14.49 11.47 24.66
C ASP A 106 15.24 10.51 25.59
N LEU A 107 16.15 11.05 26.41
CA LEU A 107 17.04 10.26 27.25
C LEU A 107 16.30 9.47 28.33
N GLU A 108 15.21 10.00 28.87
CA GLU A 108 14.45 9.32 29.93
C GLU A 108 13.72 8.11 29.35
N ILE A 109 13.07 8.29 28.20
CA ILE A 109 12.38 7.20 27.49
C ILE A 109 13.39 6.15 27.03
N MET A 110 14.50 6.56 26.41
CA MET A 110 15.56 5.64 25.99
C MET A 110 16.10 4.84 27.16
N ARG A 111 16.40 5.47 28.30
CA ARG A 111 16.90 4.77 29.49
C ARG A 111 15.88 3.76 30.02
N ARG A 112 14.60 4.11 30.02
CA ARG A 112 13.53 3.19 30.43
C ARG A 112 13.46 1.99 29.49
N VAL A 113 13.39 2.22 28.18
CA VAL A 113 13.31 1.18 27.14
C VAL A 113 14.53 0.25 27.18
N LEU A 114 15.73 0.82 27.23
CA LEU A 114 16.99 0.08 27.13
C LEU A 114 17.40 -0.62 28.44
N ALA A 115 16.91 -0.18 29.59
CA ALA A 115 17.30 -0.76 30.89
C ALA A 115 16.16 -1.52 31.59
N LYS A 116 14.97 -0.92 31.71
CA LYS A 116 13.86 -1.50 32.48
C LYS A 116 13.00 -2.41 31.62
N ASP A 117 12.63 -1.92 30.44
CA ASP A 117 11.65 -2.58 29.57
C ASP A 117 12.33 -3.38 28.46
N PHE A 118 13.66 -3.60 28.53
CA PHE A 118 14.46 -4.27 27.49
C PHE A 118 13.90 -5.65 27.08
N SER A 119 13.31 -6.38 28.02
CA SER A 119 12.65 -7.67 27.76
C SER A 119 11.46 -7.57 26.80
N ASN A 120 10.81 -6.42 26.70
CA ASN A 120 9.74 -6.15 25.74
C ASN A 120 10.27 -5.74 24.35
N PHE A 121 11.55 -5.39 24.24
CA PHE A 121 12.18 -4.94 23.00
C PHE A 121 13.25 -5.95 22.57
N THR A 122 12.82 -7.01 21.90
CA THR A 122 13.75 -8.04 21.43
C THR A 122 14.52 -7.55 20.21
N ASN A 123 15.83 -7.83 20.18
CA ASN A 123 16.72 -7.46 19.09
C ASN A 123 16.51 -8.38 17.87
N HIS A 124 15.40 -8.19 17.16
CA HIS A 124 15.01 -8.95 15.98
C HIS A 124 14.61 -8.00 14.85
N ARG A 125 15.56 -7.19 14.38
CA ARG A 125 15.52 -6.52 13.07
C ARG A 125 16.91 -6.51 12.47
#